data_AF-A0A7C5VBB2-F1
#
_entry.id   AF-A0A7C5VBB2-F1
#
_cell.length_a   1.000
_cell.length_b   1.000
_cell.length_c   1.000
_cell.angle_alpha   90.00
_cell.angle_beta   90.00
_cell.angle_gamma   90.00
#
_symmetry.space_group_name_H-M   'P 1'
#
loop_
_entity.id
_entity.type
_entity.pdbx_description
1 polymer ?
#
loop_
_entity_poly.entity_id
_entity_poly.type
_entity_poly.pdbx_seq_one_letter_code
_entity_poly.pdbx_strand_id
1 'polypeptide(L)'
;MSISFTPDELATLRPLAAMFPTADVALAELSTLAATQQLTAPAVHVISDVHGEYAKLRHVVNNASGSLRPMVEKLFARQLKPEQRHELLCLIYYPAETMRHLRPCWKSVDDRVNWVRKTVRLQFQIVREFARTYRRRHVIGLVPQEYRELLEGLVSENMIERGNAYVDAMIAARAEFDRDLAVVRAFSRLIRNLAVGELIVAGDLGDRGPRIDRVIDLLMQQPNVSLLWGNHDLSWMGATLGNEALIATVLRFSIRYARIAQLEAGYGISLEPLERLAREVYGSDPAERFTLKVEHAYDPLLLARMQKAIAIMQFKLEGQLIARHPEWKLEHRNLLHRIDLKKGVVEVDGTTYEMLDRNFPTIDPKKPYELSPAEARAMADLRELFTGSTRLWQHMQWVARRDVEAPRRRADFPRVRTRGERRDTTTAQRGRTRCGRSRDDGRVRRDHPPSFSRRG
;
A
#
# COMPACT_ATOMS: atom_id res chain seq x y z
N MET A 1 -48.33 -22.46 -7.07
CA MET A 1 -47.97 -22.19 -5.67
C MET A 1 -47.40 -20.78 -5.60
N SER A 2 -47.95 -19.89 -4.77
CA SER A 2 -47.33 -18.58 -4.54
C SER A 2 -46.06 -18.79 -3.73
N ILE A 3 -44.90 -18.56 -4.33
CA ILE A 3 -43.63 -18.61 -3.62
C ILE A 3 -43.59 -17.37 -2.72
N SER A 4 -43.60 -17.57 -1.39
CA SER A 4 -43.40 -16.49 -0.42
C SER A 4 -41.95 -16.54 0.08
N PHE A 5 -41.26 -15.40 0.05
CA PHE A 5 -39.90 -15.26 0.56
C PHE A 5 -39.91 -14.51 1.90
N THR A 6 -39.05 -14.93 2.81
CA THR A 6 -38.77 -14.23 4.07
C THR A 6 -38.05 -12.88 3.82
N PRO A 7 -38.06 -11.96 4.79
CA PRO A 7 -37.32 -10.69 4.67
C PRO A 7 -35.82 -10.85 4.39
N ASP A 8 -35.18 -11.85 5.00
CA ASP A 8 -33.74 -12.12 4.83
C ASP A 8 -33.44 -12.70 3.44
N GLU A 9 -34.31 -13.57 2.94
CA GLU A 9 -34.25 -14.06 1.57
C GLU A 9 -34.43 -12.91 0.57
N LEU A 10 -35.41 -12.03 0.79
CA LEU A 10 -35.60 -10.84 -0.05
C LEU A 10 -34.40 -9.88 -0.01
N ALA A 11 -33.74 -9.73 1.15
CA ALA A 11 -32.53 -8.93 1.29
C ALA A 11 -31.38 -9.46 0.42
N THR A 12 -31.32 -10.79 0.21
CA THR A 12 -30.32 -11.46 -0.63
C THR A 12 -30.73 -11.53 -2.11
N LEU A 13 -31.99 -11.85 -2.38
CA LEU A 13 -32.52 -12.07 -3.73
C LEU A 13 -32.70 -10.77 -4.52
N ARG A 14 -33.03 -9.64 -3.88
CA ARG A 14 -33.19 -8.35 -4.57
C ARG A 14 -31.91 -7.90 -5.28
N PRO A 15 -30.73 -7.89 -4.64
CA PRO A 15 -29.46 -7.62 -5.33
C PRO A 15 -29.17 -8.62 -6.46
N LEU A 16 -29.43 -9.91 -6.24
CA LEU A 16 -29.21 -10.94 -7.27
C LEU A 16 -30.11 -10.74 -8.48
N ALA A 17 -31.38 -10.38 -8.29
CA ALA A 17 -32.30 -10.07 -9.38
C ALA A 17 -31.84 -8.84 -10.18
N ALA A 18 -31.20 -7.85 -9.53
CA ALA A 18 -30.60 -6.72 -10.24
C ALA A 18 -29.36 -7.11 -11.07
N MET A 19 -28.58 -8.09 -10.63
CA MET A 19 -27.40 -8.60 -11.34
C MET A 19 -27.75 -9.61 -12.45
N PHE A 20 -28.80 -10.41 -12.23
CA PHE A 20 -29.26 -11.49 -13.09
C PHE A 20 -30.76 -11.33 -13.35
N PRO A 21 -31.15 -10.37 -14.23
CA PRO A 21 -32.55 -9.97 -14.40
C PRO A 21 -33.43 -11.03 -15.06
N THR A 22 -32.84 -12.06 -15.68
CA THR A 22 -33.56 -13.18 -16.28
C THR A 22 -32.96 -14.51 -15.86
N ALA A 23 -33.77 -15.57 -15.92
CA ALA A 23 -33.33 -16.94 -15.66
C ALA A 23 -32.15 -17.32 -16.57
N ASP A 24 -32.18 -16.96 -17.85
CA ASP A 24 -31.11 -17.27 -18.81
C ASP A 24 -29.77 -16.61 -18.42
N VAL A 25 -29.81 -15.34 -17.96
CA VAL A 25 -28.58 -14.65 -17.53
C VAL A 25 -28.02 -15.29 -16.25
N ALA A 26 -28.89 -15.69 -15.32
CA ALA A 26 -28.49 -16.44 -14.13
C ALA A 26 -27.89 -17.81 -14.48
N LEU A 27 -28.54 -18.56 -15.37
CA LEU A 27 -28.09 -19.87 -15.84
C LEU A 27 -26.76 -19.79 -16.60
N ALA A 28 -26.52 -18.73 -17.37
CA ALA A 28 -25.25 -18.50 -18.05
C ALA A 28 -24.09 -18.23 -17.08
N GLU A 29 -24.31 -17.46 -16.01
CA GLU A 29 -23.27 -17.30 -14.97
C GLU A 29 -23.09 -18.59 -14.15
N LEU A 30 -24.18 -19.31 -13.86
CA LEU A 30 -24.13 -20.59 -13.16
C LEU A 30 -23.33 -21.64 -13.95
N SER A 31 -23.57 -21.77 -15.25
CA SER A 31 -22.80 -22.69 -16.10
C SER A 31 -21.32 -22.32 -16.14
N THR A 32 -21.01 -21.02 -16.21
CA THR A 32 -19.62 -20.52 -16.12
C THR A 32 -18.99 -20.81 -14.75
N LEU A 33 -19.75 -20.65 -13.65
CA LEU A 33 -19.32 -20.98 -12.30
C LEU A 33 -19.02 -22.48 -12.15
N ALA A 34 -19.93 -23.34 -12.62
CA ALA A 34 -19.76 -24.78 -12.61
C ALA A 34 -18.50 -25.21 -13.40
N ALA A 35 -18.29 -24.66 -14.60
CA ALA A 35 -17.08 -24.92 -15.39
C ALA A 35 -15.80 -24.46 -14.66
N THR A 36 -15.86 -23.36 -13.91
CA THR A 36 -14.70 -22.82 -13.18
C THR A 36 -14.31 -23.70 -12.00
N GLN A 37 -15.26 -24.37 -11.36
CA GLN A 37 -14.97 -25.31 -10.28
C GLN A 37 -14.15 -26.53 -10.75
N GLN A 38 -14.13 -26.80 -12.07
CA GLN A 38 -13.32 -27.86 -12.67
C GLN A 38 -11.86 -27.43 -12.90
N LEU A 39 -11.53 -26.14 -12.78
CA LEU A 39 -10.16 -25.66 -12.89
C LEU A 39 -9.39 -25.93 -11.59
N THR A 40 -8.09 -26.17 -11.71
CA THR A 40 -7.21 -26.22 -10.54
C THR A 40 -7.28 -24.88 -9.81
N ALA A 41 -7.38 -24.94 -8.48
CA ALA A 41 -7.37 -23.75 -7.65
C ALA A 41 -6.07 -22.95 -7.87
N PRO A 42 -6.16 -21.62 -7.94
CA PRO A 42 -4.97 -20.78 -8.07
C PRO A 42 -4.12 -20.83 -6.79
N ALA A 43 -2.84 -20.49 -6.89
CA ALA A 43 -1.93 -20.53 -5.76
C ALA A 43 -2.30 -19.48 -4.70
N VAL A 44 -2.35 -19.91 -3.43
CA VAL A 44 -2.53 -19.05 -2.26
C VAL A 44 -1.19 -18.87 -1.58
N HIS A 45 -0.74 -17.63 -1.47
CA HIS A 45 0.52 -17.25 -0.85
C HIS A 45 0.23 -16.67 0.52
N VAL A 46 0.66 -17.37 1.56
CA VAL A 46 0.55 -16.88 2.95
C VAL A 46 1.90 -16.33 3.37
N ILE A 47 1.92 -15.08 3.85
CA ILE A 47 3.13 -14.40 4.35
C ILE A 47 2.82 -13.87 5.75
N SER A 48 3.73 -14.08 6.70
CA SER A 48 3.67 -13.50 8.05
C SER A 48 4.88 -12.60 8.31
N ASP A 49 4.89 -11.92 9.46
CA ASP A 49 6.06 -11.24 10.03
C ASP A 49 6.67 -10.19 9.08
N VAL A 50 5.83 -9.45 8.36
CA VAL A 50 6.30 -8.46 7.38
C VAL A 50 7.05 -7.33 8.08
N HIS A 51 6.51 -6.84 9.19
CA HIS A 51 7.08 -5.84 10.07
C HIS A 51 7.64 -4.59 9.35
N GLY A 52 7.09 -4.14 8.22
CA GLY A 52 7.62 -2.96 7.52
C GLY A 52 8.82 -3.25 6.60
N GLU A 53 9.21 -4.52 6.44
CA GLU A 53 10.29 -4.99 5.56
C GLU A 53 9.88 -4.98 4.07
N TYR A 54 9.62 -3.79 3.55
CA TYR A 54 9.14 -3.58 2.18
C TYR A 54 10.01 -4.28 1.11
N ALA A 55 11.34 -4.21 1.21
CA ALA A 55 12.23 -4.78 0.19
C ALA A 55 12.11 -6.31 0.11
N LYS A 56 12.02 -6.98 1.28
CA LYS A 56 11.82 -8.43 1.37
C LYS A 56 10.43 -8.82 0.86
N LEU A 57 9.39 -8.12 1.30
CA LEU A 57 8.02 -8.36 0.83
C LEU A 57 7.93 -8.20 -0.70
N ARG A 58 8.50 -7.12 -1.26
CA ARG A 58 8.57 -6.90 -2.71
C ARG A 58 9.24 -8.09 -3.41
N HIS A 59 10.34 -8.62 -2.87
CA HIS A 59 11.01 -9.77 -3.47
C HIS A 59 10.14 -11.03 -3.44
N VAL A 60 9.53 -11.35 -2.29
CA VAL A 60 8.66 -12.54 -2.13
C VAL A 60 7.44 -12.49 -3.05
N VAL A 61 6.79 -11.33 -3.15
CA VAL A 61 5.67 -11.15 -4.08
C VAL A 61 6.17 -11.26 -5.53
N ASN A 62 7.30 -10.64 -5.85
CA ASN A 62 7.80 -10.62 -7.22
C ASN A 62 8.25 -11.99 -7.75
N ASN A 63 8.80 -12.83 -6.88
CA ASN A 63 9.24 -14.18 -7.23
C ASN A 63 8.14 -15.24 -7.03
N ALA A 64 6.93 -14.81 -6.63
CA ALA A 64 5.80 -15.65 -6.24
C ALA A 64 6.25 -16.75 -5.26
N SER A 65 6.84 -16.35 -4.13
CA SER A 65 7.42 -17.24 -3.11
C SER A 65 8.33 -18.34 -3.70
N GLY A 66 9.06 -18.01 -4.77
CA GLY A 66 9.96 -18.92 -5.49
C GLY A 66 9.30 -19.82 -6.54
N SER A 67 7.97 -19.88 -6.63
CA SER A 67 7.24 -20.79 -7.54
C SER A 67 7.43 -20.46 -9.04
N LEU A 68 7.76 -19.21 -9.37
CA LEU A 68 7.95 -18.79 -10.76
C LEU A 68 9.16 -19.46 -11.43
N ARG A 69 10.26 -19.65 -10.68
CA ARG A 69 11.53 -20.16 -11.25
C ARG A 69 11.39 -21.59 -11.80
N PRO A 70 10.93 -22.59 -11.03
CA PRO A 70 10.79 -23.96 -11.53
C PRO A 70 9.91 -24.07 -12.77
N MET A 71 8.82 -23.28 -12.82
CA MET A 71 7.92 -23.25 -13.97
C MET A 71 8.62 -22.70 -15.22
N VAL A 72 9.29 -21.54 -15.13
CA VAL A 72 10.02 -20.95 -16.26
C VAL A 72 11.17 -21.85 -16.73
N GLU A 73 11.89 -22.46 -15.79
CA GLU A 73 12.96 -23.41 -16.10
C GLU A 73 12.46 -24.60 -16.90
N LYS A 74 11.32 -25.18 -16.50
CA LYS A 74 10.67 -26.30 -17.18
C LYS A 74 10.12 -25.90 -18.54
N LEU A 75 9.39 -24.78 -18.62
CA LEU A 75 8.72 -24.31 -19.84
C LEU A 75 9.72 -24.05 -20.98
N PHE A 76 10.88 -23.46 -20.65
CA PHE A 76 11.88 -23.07 -21.64
C PHE A 76 13.12 -23.95 -21.70
N ALA A 77 13.11 -25.12 -21.06
CA ALA A 77 14.28 -26.01 -20.95
C ALA A 77 14.92 -26.38 -22.30
N ARG A 78 14.11 -26.49 -23.36
CA ARG A 78 14.56 -26.84 -24.72
C ARG A 78 14.68 -25.64 -25.67
N GLN A 79 14.26 -24.45 -25.22
CA GLN A 79 14.20 -23.25 -26.07
C GLN A 79 15.27 -22.22 -25.71
N LEU A 80 15.62 -22.09 -24.43
CA LEU A 80 16.50 -21.04 -23.92
C LEU A 80 17.66 -21.62 -23.12
N LYS A 81 18.84 -21.02 -23.26
CA LYS A 81 20.00 -21.32 -22.42
C LYS A 81 19.76 -20.92 -20.96
N PRO A 82 20.45 -21.51 -19.97
CA PRO A 82 20.31 -21.15 -18.56
C PRO A 82 20.40 -19.64 -18.29
N GLU A 83 21.32 -18.93 -18.95
CA GLU A 83 21.55 -17.50 -18.76
C GLU A 83 20.36 -16.68 -19.28
N GLN A 84 19.78 -17.08 -20.41
CA GLN A 84 18.59 -16.43 -20.98
C GLN A 84 17.35 -16.66 -20.11
N ARG A 85 17.21 -17.85 -19.51
CA ARG A 85 16.14 -18.12 -18.55
C ARG A 85 16.28 -17.28 -17.28
N HIS A 86 17.51 -17.12 -16.81
CA HIS A 86 17.81 -16.25 -15.68
C HIS A 86 17.47 -14.78 -15.97
N GLU A 87 17.87 -14.27 -17.14
CA GLU A 87 17.53 -12.91 -17.58
C GLU A 87 16.00 -12.70 -17.66
N LEU A 88 15.26 -13.67 -18.22
CA LEU A 88 13.80 -13.63 -18.29
C LEU A 88 13.15 -13.59 -16.89
N LEU A 89 13.67 -14.36 -15.93
CA LEU A 89 13.20 -14.31 -14.54
C LEU A 89 13.48 -12.95 -13.91
N CYS A 90 14.69 -12.41 -14.08
CA CYS A 90 15.05 -11.08 -13.59
C CYS A 90 14.11 -10.01 -14.17
N LEU A 91 13.80 -10.10 -15.46
CA LEU A 91 12.86 -9.19 -16.13
C LEU A 91 11.43 -9.30 -15.59
N ILE A 92 10.96 -10.50 -15.24
CA ILE A 92 9.65 -10.69 -14.62
C ILE A 92 9.62 -10.08 -13.22
N TYR A 93 10.69 -10.32 -12.44
CA TYR A 93 10.77 -9.86 -11.05
C TYR A 93 10.93 -8.33 -10.98
N TYR A 94 11.84 -7.77 -11.77
CA TYR A 94 12.32 -6.39 -11.70
C TYR A 94 12.45 -5.75 -13.10
N PRO A 95 11.34 -5.57 -13.84
CA PRO A 95 11.41 -5.20 -15.25
C PRO A 95 12.09 -3.85 -15.49
N ALA A 96 11.88 -2.86 -14.62
CA ALA A 96 12.47 -1.54 -14.79
C ALA A 96 13.99 -1.57 -14.60
N GLU A 97 14.45 -2.30 -13.59
CA GLU A 97 15.87 -2.49 -13.28
C GLU A 97 16.57 -3.30 -14.38
N THR A 98 15.97 -4.41 -14.83
CA THR A 98 16.52 -5.24 -15.91
C THR A 98 16.61 -4.48 -17.23
N MET A 99 15.55 -3.76 -17.64
CA MET A 99 15.61 -2.98 -18.88
C MET A 99 16.60 -1.82 -18.81
N ARG A 100 16.80 -1.21 -17.63
CA ARG A 100 17.86 -0.19 -17.44
C ARG A 100 19.25 -0.78 -17.67
N HIS A 101 19.47 -2.00 -17.20
CA HIS A 101 20.72 -2.73 -17.41
C HIS A 101 20.93 -3.15 -18.86
N LEU A 102 19.86 -3.54 -19.58
CA LEU A 102 19.92 -3.95 -20.99
C LEU A 102 19.99 -2.78 -21.98
N ARG A 103 19.61 -1.57 -21.55
CA ARG A 103 19.56 -0.38 -22.42
C ARG A 103 20.84 -0.12 -23.22
N PRO A 104 22.07 -0.26 -22.67
CA PRO A 104 23.30 -0.06 -23.43
C PRO A 104 23.54 -1.08 -24.54
N CYS A 105 22.84 -2.23 -24.52
CA CYS A 105 22.98 -3.28 -25.53
C CYS A 105 22.19 -2.99 -26.82
N TRP A 106 21.22 -2.07 -26.79
CA TRP A 106 20.44 -1.68 -27.96
C TRP A 106 21.16 -0.57 -28.72
N LYS A 107 21.67 -0.87 -29.93
CA LYS A 107 22.40 0.11 -30.74
C LYS A 107 21.47 0.97 -31.58
N SER A 108 20.24 0.49 -31.81
CA SER A 108 19.19 1.16 -32.59
C SER A 108 17.81 0.96 -31.96
N VAL A 109 16.83 1.73 -32.45
CA VAL A 109 15.40 1.52 -32.10
C VAL A 109 14.95 0.14 -32.57
N ASP A 110 15.40 -0.33 -33.73
CA ASP A 110 15.04 -1.65 -34.26
C ASP A 110 15.56 -2.79 -33.37
N ASP A 111 16.76 -2.67 -32.79
CA ASP A 111 17.26 -3.66 -31.81
C ASP A 111 16.34 -3.77 -30.60
N ARG A 112 15.90 -2.61 -30.06
CA ARG A 112 14.96 -2.55 -28.95
C ARG A 112 13.62 -3.17 -29.33
N VAL A 113 13.06 -2.80 -30.48
CA VAL A 113 11.76 -3.30 -30.96
C VAL A 113 11.80 -4.82 -31.17
N ASN A 114 12.86 -5.34 -31.77
CA ASN A 114 13.04 -6.77 -31.97
C ASN A 114 13.16 -7.52 -30.63
N TRP A 115 13.89 -6.94 -29.67
CA TRP A 115 13.95 -7.47 -28.31
C TRP A 115 12.57 -7.47 -27.63
N VAL A 116 11.78 -6.38 -27.75
CA VAL A 116 10.41 -6.31 -27.20
C VAL A 116 9.51 -7.38 -27.83
N ARG A 117 9.50 -7.49 -29.16
CA ARG A 117 8.71 -8.50 -29.89
C ARG A 117 9.00 -9.92 -29.42
N LYS A 118 10.28 -10.26 -29.29
CA LYS A 118 10.71 -11.57 -28.77
C LYS A 118 10.27 -11.78 -27.32
N THR A 119 10.50 -10.79 -26.48
CA THR A 119 10.27 -10.85 -25.04
C THR A 119 8.79 -10.97 -24.71
N VAL A 120 7.92 -10.19 -25.35
CA VAL A 120 6.47 -10.24 -25.14
C VAL A 120 5.91 -11.61 -25.49
N ARG A 121 6.41 -12.28 -26.54
CA ARG A 121 6.00 -13.65 -26.88
C ARG A 121 6.47 -14.69 -25.87
N LEU A 122 7.69 -14.54 -25.32
CA LEU A 122 8.14 -15.39 -24.21
C LEU A 122 7.28 -15.19 -22.95
N GLN A 123 6.97 -13.93 -22.61
CA GLN A 123 6.07 -13.61 -21.51
C GLN A 123 4.67 -14.17 -21.74
N PHE A 124 4.15 -14.07 -22.96
CA PHE A 124 2.84 -14.59 -23.30
C PHE A 124 2.75 -16.12 -23.16
N GLN A 125 3.81 -16.86 -23.48
CA GLN A 125 3.85 -18.31 -23.21
C GLN A 125 3.72 -18.61 -21.72
N ILE A 126 4.35 -17.81 -20.84
CA ILE A 126 4.19 -17.93 -19.39
C ILE A 126 2.75 -17.59 -18.95
N VAL A 127 2.19 -16.51 -19.50
CA VAL A 127 0.80 -16.10 -19.24
C VAL A 127 -0.16 -17.24 -19.60
N ARG A 128 0.07 -17.92 -20.73
CA ARG A 128 -0.75 -19.05 -21.16
C ARG A 128 -0.72 -20.20 -20.16
N GLU A 129 0.44 -20.53 -19.59
CA GLU A 129 0.54 -21.60 -18.59
C GLU A 129 -0.27 -21.28 -17.34
N PHE A 130 -0.14 -20.07 -16.79
CA PHE A 130 -0.94 -19.68 -15.62
C PHE A 130 -2.42 -19.47 -15.94
N ALA A 131 -2.76 -18.97 -17.12
CA ALA A 131 -4.15 -18.70 -17.50
C ALA A 131 -5.05 -19.94 -17.47
N ARG A 132 -4.48 -21.16 -17.48
CA ARG A 132 -5.21 -22.44 -17.39
C ARG A 132 -6.01 -22.59 -16.09
N THR A 133 -5.61 -21.92 -15.02
CA THR A 133 -6.27 -21.98 -13.71
C THR A 133 -7.28 -20.86 -13.49
N TYR A 134 -7.48 -19.99 -14.49
CA TYR A 134 -8.34 -18.81 -14.37
C TYR A 134 -9.38 -18.73 -15.47
N ARG A 135 -10.51 -18.06 -15.20
CA ARG A 135 -11.42 -17.63 -16.26
C ARG A 135 -10.73 -16.62 -17.17
N ARG A 136 -11.00 -16.69 -18.48
CA ARG A 136 -10.54 -15.69 -19.46
C ARG A 136 -10.84 -14.25 -19.02
N ARG A 137 -12.05 -13.99 -18.51
CA ARG A 137 -12.45 -12.65 -18.04
C ARG A 137 -11.56 -12.13 -16.90
N HIS A 138 -11.07 -13.02 -16.04
CA HIS A 138 -10.18 -12.66 -14.93
C HIS A 138 -8.81 -12.26 -15.47
N VAL A 139 -8.22 -13.07 -16.36
CA VAL A 139 -6.93 -12.78 -16.99
C VAL A 139 -6.94 -11.42 -17.71
N ILE A 140 -7.99 -11.15 -18.51
CA ILE A 140 -8.16 -9.86 -19.21
C ILE A 140 -8.34 -8.71 -18.20
N GLY A 141 -9.03 -8.94 -17.09
CA GLY A 141 -9.25 -7.96 -16.03
C GLY A 141 -7.96 -7.54 -15.32
N LEU A 142 -6.96 -8.41 -15.25
CA LEU A 142 -5.65 -8.12 -14.63
C LEU A 142 -4.72 -7.27 -15.51
N VAL A 143 -5.06 -7.11 -16.80
CA VAL A 143 -4.29 -6.31 -17.75
C VAL A 143 -4.88 -4.90 -17.86
N PRO A 144 -4.04 -3.84 -17.84
CA PRO A 144 -4.50 -2.49 -18.11
C PRO A 144 -5.24 -2.40 -19.45
N GLN A 145 -6.27 -1.55 -19.51
CA GLN A 145 -7.21 -1.50 -20.64
C GLN A 145 -6.49 -1.30 -21.99
N GLU A 146 -5.46 -0.48 -22.01
CA GLU A 146 -4.65 -0.11 -23.17
C GLU A 146 -3.80 -1.26 -23.77
N TYR A 147 -3.67 -2.38 -23.06
CA TYR A 147 -2.95 -3.58 -23.53
C TYR A 147 -3.86 -4.79 -23.79
N ARG A 148 -5.18 -4.67 -23.57
CA ARG A 148 -6.11 -5.79 -23.75
C ARG A 148 -6.17 -6.29 -25.20
N GLU A 149 -6.25 -5.36 -26.16
CA GLU A 149 -6.22 -5.70 -27.59
C GLU A 149 -4.93 -6.44 -27.96
N LEU A 150 -3.80 -6.03 -27.38
CA LEU A 150 -2.52 -6.68 -27.64
C LEU A 150 -2.50 -8.12 -27.09
N LEU A 151 -3.05 -8.32 -25.89
CA LEU A 151 -3.21 -9.67 -25.33
C LEU A 151 -4.13 -10.53 -26.21
N GLU A 152 -5.25 -9.99 -26.69
CA GLU A 152 -6.16 -10.72 -27.58
C GLU A 152 -5.53 -11.04 -28.93
N GLY A 153 -4.74 -10.11 -29.48
CA GLY A 153 -3.90 -10.34 -30.64
C GLY A 153 -2.95 -11.53 -30.44
N LEU A 154 -2.21 -11.55 -29.32
CA LEU A 154 -1.31 -12.66 -28.97
C LEU A 154 -2.03 -14.00 -28.80
N VAL A 155 -3.23 -14.02 -28.21
CA VAL A 155 -4.06 -15.24 -28.11
C VAL A 155 -4.46 -15.75 -29.49
N SER A 156 -4.71 -14.84 -30.42
CA SER A 156 -5.25 -15.16 -31.75
C SER A 156 -4.18 -15.35 -32.82
N GLU A 157 -2.90 -15.07 -32.54
CA GLU A 157 -1.78 -15.13 -33.51
C GLU A 157 -1.75 -16.47 -34.27
N ASN A 158 -2.01 -17.59 -33.57
CA ASN A 158 -2.00 -18.93 -34.16
C ASN A 158 -3.38 -19.44 -34.60
N MET A 159 -4.45 -18.68 -34.36
CA MET A 159 -5.84 -19.12 -34.56
C MET A 159 -6.49 -18.56 -35.83
N ILE A 160 -6.12 -17.35 -36.26
CA ILE A 160 -6.85 -16.61 -37.31
C ILE A 160 -5.99 -16.36 -38.58
N GLU A 161 -4.86 -17.06 -38.75
CA GLU A 161 -3.92 -16.84 -39.89
C GLU A 161 -3.51 -15.37 -40.13
N ARG A 162 -3.76 -14.45 -39.18
CA ARG A 162 -3.33 -13.04 -39.27
C ARG A 162 -1.80 -12.89 -39.18
N GLY A 163 -1.11 -13.98 -38.83
CA GLY A 163 0.33 -14.04 -38.65
C GLY A 163 0.84 -13.14 -37.53
N ASN A 164 2.17 -13.06 -37.41
CA ASN A 164 2.86 -12.23 -36.42
C ASN A 164 2.77 -10.73 -36.72
N ALA A 165 2.42 -10.37 -37.96
CA ALA A 165 2.43 -9.00 -38.47
C ALA A 165 1.53 -8.05 -37.67
N TYR A 166 0.36 -8.53 -37.22
CA TYR A 166 -0.59 -7.70 -36.47
C TYR A 166 0.00 -7.23 -35.13
N VAL A 167 0.48 -8.16 -34.31
CA VAL A 167 1.12 -7.84 -33.01
C VAL A 167 2.42 -7.06 -33.22
N ASP A 168 3.20 -7.41 -34.23
CA ASP A 168 4.46 -6.71 -34.54
C ASP A 168 4.24 -5.25 -34.96
N ALA A 169 3.14 -4.96 -35.68
CA ALA A 169 2.71 -3.61 -36.03
C ALA A 169 2.24 -2.83 -34.80
N MET A 170 1.46 -3.46 -33.89
CA MET A 170 1.03 -2.82 -32.64
C MET A 170 2.20 -2.43 -31.73
N ILE A 171 3.27 -3.25 -31.71
CA ILE A 171 4.50 -2.97 -30.97
C ILE A 171 5.30 -1.87 -31.67
N ALA A 172 5.46 -1.94 -33.01
CA ALA A 172 6.18 -0.93 -33.78
C ALA A 172 5.56 0.46 -33.62
N ALA A 173 4.24 0.58 -33.77
CA ALA A 173 3.53 1.84 -33.60
C ALA A 173 3.71 2.44 -32.19
N ARG A 174 3.91 1.62 -31.15
CA ARG A 174 4.22 2.10 -29.80
C ARG A 174 5.68 2.53 -29.65
N ALA A 175 6.59 1.88 -30.37
CA ALA A 175 8.00 2.19 -30.33
C ALA A 175 8.32 3.55 -30.94
N GLU A 176 7.55 3.99 -31.94
CA GLU A 176 7.61 5.36 -32.50
C GLU A 176 7.47 6.46 -31.43
N PHE A 177 6.81 6.14 -30.31
CA PHE A 177 6.59 7.05 -29.18
C PHE A 177 7.30 6.60 -27.89
N ASP A 178 8.28 5.70 -27.98
CA ASP A 178 9.02 5.13 -26.83
C ASP A 178 8.12 4.49 -25.75
N ARG A 179 7.01 3.87 -26.17
CA ARG A 179 6.04 3.20 -25.28
C ARG A 179 6.06 1.67 -25.34
N ASP A 180 6.88 1.08 -26.20
CA ASP A 180 7.04 -0.37 -26.36
C ASP A 180 7.52 -1.08 -25.08
N LEU A 181 8.49 -0.50 -24.33
CA LEU A 181 8.96 -1.06 -23.06
C LEU A 181 7.89 -1.09 -21.95
N ALA A 182 6.81 -0.30 -22.07
CA ALA A 182 5.69 -0.36 -21.14
C ALA A 182 4.89 -1.66 -21.30
N VAL A 183 4.87 -2.24 -22.51
CA VAL A 183 4.24 -3.54 -22.78
C VAL A 183 4.94 -4.64 -21.98
N VAL A 184 6.27 -4.69 -22.04
CA VAL A 184 7.07 -5.69 -21.29
C VAL A 184 6.81 -5.59 -19.79
N ARG A 185 6.72 -4.37 -19.24
CA ARG A 185 6.36 -4.15 -17.83
C ARG A 185 4.96 -4.64 -17.49
N ALA A 186 3.98 -4.36 -18.36
CA ALA A 186 2.61 -4.79 -18.17
C ALA A 186 2.50 -6.32 -18.15
N PHE A 187 3.19 -7.01 -19.05
CA PHE A 187 3.22 -8.47 -19.10
C PHE A 187 4.00 -9.08 -17.93
N SER A 188 5.13 -8.50 -17.48
CA SER A 188 5.80 -8.92 -16.24
C SER A 188 4.88 -8.79 -15.02
N ARG A 189 4.07 -7.73 -14.95
CA ARG A 189 3.07 -7.57 -13.87
C ARG A 189 1.94 -8.59 -14.00
N LEU A 190 1.44 -8.84 -15.21
CA LEU A 190 0.42 -9.86 -15.45
C LEU A 190 0.88 -11.25 -14.99
N ILE A 191 2.10 -11.64 -15.36
CA ILE A 191 2.68 -12.93 -14.93
C ILE A 191 2.73 -13.03 -13.40
N ARG A 192 3.24 -12.00 -12.71
CA ARG A 192 3.30 -12.00 -11.23
C ARG A 192 1.92 -12.07 -10.59
N ASN A 193 0.95 -11.32 -11.13
CA ASN A 193 -0.43 -11.33 -10.66
C ASN A 193 -1.13 -12.68 -10.87
N LEU A 194 -0.80 -13.40 -11.94
CA LEU A 194 -1.36 -14.74 -12.19
C LEU A 194 -0.66 -15.82 -11.37
N ALA A 195 0.63 -15.64 -11.08
CA ALA A 195 1.40 -16.55 -10.25
C ALA A 195 0.98 -16.49 -8.78
N VAL A 196 0.56 -15.32 -8.29
CA VAL A 196 0.03 -15.11 -6.93
C VAL A 196 -1.48 -14.91 -7.00
N GLY A 197 -2.25 -16.01 -6.96
CA GLY A 197 -3.70 -15.98 -7.12
C GLY A 197 -4.45 -15.34 -5.96
N GLU A 198 -4.04 -15.66 -4.73
CA GLU A 198 -4.43 -14.93 -3.52
C GLU A 198 -3.21 -14.69 -2.66
N LEU A 199 -3.08 -13.48 -2.13
CA LEU A 199 -2.07 -13.11 -1.16
C LEU A 199 -2.75 -12.93 0.20
N ILE A 200 -2.40 -13.77 1.17
CA ILE A 200 -2.84 -13.63 2.56
C ILE A 200 -1.65 -13.12 3.36
N VAL A 201 -1.81 -11.97 4.01
CA VAL A 201 -0.81 -11.46 4.95
C VAL A 201 -1.32 -11.68 6.36
N ALA A 202 -0.65 -12.55 7.10
CA ALA A 202 -0.95 -12.94 8.46
C ALA A 202 -0.32 -11.94 9.45
N GLY A 203 -0.87 -10.74 9.45
CA GLY A 203 -0.60 -9.71 10.44
C GLY A 203 0.76 -9.04 10.36
N ASP A 204 0.91 -8.09 11.27
CA ASP A 204 2.14 -7.38 11.59
C ASP A 204 2.78 -6.72 10.38
N LEU A 205 2.03 -5.81 9.76
CA LEU A 205 2.46 -5.08 8.57
C LEU A 205 3.66 -4.15 8.82
N GLY A 206 3.90 -3.76 10.08
CA GLY A 206 4.85 -2.71 10.43
C GLY A 206 5.57 -2.86 11.77
N ASP A 207 6.07 -1.72 12.25
CA ASP A 207 6.70 -1.47 13.54
C ASP A 207 8.24 -1.59 13.58
N ARG A 208 8.81 -2.78 13.37
CA ARG A 208 10.26 -3.01 13.55
C ARG A 208 11.13 -2.70 12.33
N GLY A 209 10.57 -2.85 11.15
CA GLY A 209 11.23 -2.66 9.86
C GLY A 209 11.07 -1.23 9.34
N PRO A 210 11.68 -0.93 8.18
CA PRO A 210 11.95 0.45 7.78
C PRO A 210 10.73 1.28 7.41
N ARG A 211 9.74 0.71 6.70
CA ARG A 211 8.69 1.49 6.01
C ARG A 211 7.36 0.73 5.89
N ILE A 212 6.52 0.80 6.93
CA ILE A 212 5.14 0.28 6.88
C ILE A 212 4.31 0.94 5.75
N ASP A 213 4.50 2.23 5.48
CA ASP A 213 3.78 2.95 4.43
C ASP A 213 4.06 2.33 3.05
N ARG A 214 5.30 1.91 2.78
CA ARG A 214 5.68 1.24 1.53
C ARG A 214 5.19 -0.20 1.45
N VAL A 215 5.11 -0.90 2.58
CA VAL A 215 4.46 -2.23 2.64
C VAL A 215 3.01 -2.12 2.20
N ILE A 216 2.25 -1.19 2.78
CA ILE A 216 0.83 -1.03 2.45
C ILE A 216 0.65 -0.54 1.00
N ASP A 217 1.46 0.42 0.52
CA ASP A 217 1.46 0.85 -0.88
C ASP A 217 1.60 -0.34 -1.86
N LEU A 218 2.48 -1.29 -1.54
CA LEU A 218 2.73 -2.48 -2.36
C LEU A 218 1.54 -3.43 -2.34
N LEU A 219 0.97 -3.69 -1.16
CA LEU A 219 -0.17 -4.58 -1.00
C LEU A 219 -1.43 -4.03 -1.69
N MET A 220 -1.66 -2.71 -1.61
CA MET A 220 -2.75 -2.03 -2.32
C MET A 220 -2.66 -2.16 -3.85
N GLN A 221 -1.49 -2.48 -4.40
CA GLN A 221 -1.27 -2.68 -5.83
C GLN A 221 -1.49 -4.12 -6.30
N GLN A 222 -1.65 -5.08 -5.38
CA GLN A 222 -1.89 -6.48 -5.72
C GLN A 222 -3.39 -6.71 -5.96
N PRO A 223 -3.75 -7.61 -6.88
CA PRO A 223 -5.15 -7.78 -7.29
C PRO A 223 -6.04 -8.42 -6.22
N ASN A 224 -5.50 -9.36 -5.44
CA ASN A 224 -6.26 -10.14 -4.48
C ASN A 224 -5.47 -10.32 -3.19
N VAL A 225 -5.66 -9.39 -2.26
CA VAL A 225 -5.04 -9.41 -0.93
C VAL A 225 -6.11 -9.53 0.14
N SER A 226 -5.86 -10.43 1.09
CA SER A 226 -6.57 -10.57 2.33
C SER A 226 -5.60 -10.41 3.50
N LEU A 227 -6.06 -9.81 4.59
CA LEU A 227 -5.25 -9.55 5.79
C LEU A 227 -5.88 -10.23 6.99
N LEU A 228 -5.06 -10.84 7.84
CA LEU A 228 -5.43 -11.16 9.21
C LEU A 228 -4.72 -10.13 10.09
N TRP A 229 -5.43 -9.41 10.96
CA TRP A 229 -4.80 -8.37 11.75
C TRP A 229 -3.91 -8.96 12.85
N GLY A 230 -2.68 -8.47 12.94
CA GLY A 230 -1.78 -8.69 14.07
C GLY A 230 -1.95 -7.63 15.15
N ASN A 231 -1.27 -7.82 16.28
CA ASN A 231 -1.27 -6.86 17.39
C ASN A 231 -0.65 -5.51 16.99
N HIS A 232 0.35 -5.52 16.10
CA HIS A 232 0.95 -4.28 15.61
C HIS A 232 -0.02 -3.52 14.70
N ASP A 233 -0.80 -4.22 13.87
CA ASP A 233 -1.80 -3.59 13.01
C ASP A 233 -2.87 -2.88 13.83
N LEU A 234 -3.37 -3.55 14.88
CA LEU A 234 -4.31 -2.95 15.83
C LEU A 234 -3.73 -1.72 16.54
N SER A 235 -2.43 -1.75 16.86
CA SER A 235 -1.75 -0.60 17.47
C SER A 235 -1.74 0.61 16.53
N TRP A 236 -1.41 0.41 15.25
CA TRP A 236 -1.45 1.47 14.24
C TRP A 236 -2.88 1.97 13.96
N MET A 237 -3.85 1.06 13.89
CA MET A 237 -5.27 1.41 13.72
C MET A 237 -5.78 2.26 14.89
N GLY A 238 -5.53 1.82 16.12
CA GLY A 238 -5.95 2.56 17.31
C GLY A 238 -5.22 3.89 17.48
N ALA A 239 -3.93 3.96 17.13
CA ALA A 239 -3.20 5.23 17.12
C ALA A 239 -3.80 6.23 16.10
N THR A 240 -4.22 5.74 14.93
CA THR A 240 -4.92 6.54 13.90
C THR A 240 -6.25 7.09 14.41
N LEU A 241 -6.94 6.34 15.28
CA LEU A 241 -8.17 6.77 15.94
C LEU A 241 -7.93 7.70 17.15
N GLY A 242 -6.67 8.03 17.45
CA GLY A 242 -6.30 8.94 18.52
C GLY A 242 -6.19 8.29 19.90
N ASN A 243 -6.06 6.97 20.00
CA ASN A 243 -5.78 6.31 21.26
C ASN A 243 -4.34 6.63 21.71
N GLU A 244 -4.21 7.39 22.80
CA GLU A 244 -2.94 7.92 23.29
C GLU A 244 -1.94 6.83 23.73
N ALA A 245 -2.40 5.75 24.36
CA ALA A 245 -1.53 4.63 24.75
C ALA A 245 -0.95 3.91 23.51
N LEU A 246 -1.75 3.77 22.46
CA LEU A 246 -1.31 3.16 21.20
C LEU A 246 -0.43 4.11 20.37
N ILE A 247 -0.70 5.43 20.40
CA ILE A 247 0.23 6.45 19.85
C ILE A 247 1.59 6.33 20.53
N ALA A 248 1.63 6.29 21.86
CA ALA A 248 2.88 6.13 22.61
C ALA A 248 3.60 4.81 22.25
N THR A 249 2.84 3.73 22.07
CA THR A 249 3.38 2.42 21.65
C THR A 249 4.03 2.49 20.27
N VAL A 250 3.33 3.03 19.26
CA VAL A 250 3.84 3.18 17.89
C VAL A 250 5.07 4.06 17.86
N LEU A 251 5.07 5.18 18.59
CA LEU A 251 6.21 6.09 18.69
C LEU A 251 7.40 5.42 19.37
N ARG A 252 7.19 4.74 20.50
CA ARG A 252 8.25 4.06 21.25
C ARG A 252 8.96 3.03 20.37
N PHE A 253 8.22 2.19 19.66
CA PHE A 253 8.81 1.19 18.78
C PHE A 253 9.49 1.82 17.57
N SER A 254 8.84 2.80 16.94
CA SER A 254 9.46 3.54 15.82
C SER A 254 10.78 4.16 16.22
N ILE A 255 10.89 4.77 17.40
CA ILE A 255 12.14 5.35 17.88
C ILE A 255 13.13 4.26 18.25
N ARG A 256 12.73 3.24 19.02
CA ARG A 256 13.60 2.14 19.47
C ARG A 256 14.32 1.43 18.31
N TYR A 257 13.66 1.31 17.16
CA TYR A 257 14.21 0.70 15.95
C TYR A 257 14.68 1.74 14.91
N ALA A 258 14.77 3.01 15.29
CA ALA A 258 15.17 4.13 14.44
C ALA A 258 14.43 4.19 13.09
N ARG A 259 13.11 4.00 13.14
CA ARG A 259 12.17 4.01 12.00
C ARG A 259 11.51 5.37 11.83
N ILE A 260 12.26 6.45 12.05
CA ILE A 260 11.74 7.82 12.03
C ILE A 260 11.11 8.17 10.68
N ALA A 261 11.74 7.73 9.58
CA ALA A 261 11.28 7.97 8.23
C ALA A 261 9.87 7.41 7.92
N GLN A 262 9.40 6.39 8.65
CA GLN A 262 8.03 5.88 8.44
C GLN A 262 6.97 6.84 8.99
N LEU A 263 7.30 7.61 10.02
CA LEU A 263 6.41 8.60 10.62
C LEU A 263 6.46 9.91 9.83
N GLU A 264 7.66 10.49 9.69
CA GLU A 264 7.82 11.82 9.09
C GLU A 264 7.60 11.76 7.56
N ALA A 265 8.44 11.01 6.83
CA ALA A 265 8.33 10.94 5.37
C ALA A 265 7.20 10.01 4.90
N GLY A 266 6.80 9.04 5.72
CA GLY A 266 5.73 8.11 5.39
C GLY A 266 4.36 8.71 5.63
N TYR A 267 4.10 9.20 6.85
CA TYR A 267 2.77 9.64 7.28
C TYR A 267 2.66 11.13 7.57
N GLY A 268 3.74 11.92 7.45
CA GLY A 268 3.71 13.35 7.74
C GLY A 268 3.57 13.67 9.23
N ILE A 269 3.92 12.72 10.11
CA ILE A 269 3.83 12.88 11.56
C ILE A 269 5.16 13.44 12.07
N SER A 270 5.16 14.71 12.46
CA SER A 270 6.33 15.38 13.06
C SER A 270 6.62 14.82 14.47
N LEU A 271 7.90 14.63 14.78
CA LEU A 271 8.34 14.25 16.13
C LEU A 271 8.73 15.43 17.00
N GLU A 272 8.62 16.66 16.49
CA GLU A 272 8.99 17.89 17.21
C GLU A 272 8.38 17.99 18.62
N PRO A 273 7.09 17.66 18.88
CA PRO A 273 6.54 17.76 20.24
C PRO A 273 7.27 16.85 21.24
N LEU A 274 7.68 15.67 20.79
CA LEU A 274 8.43 14.71 21.61
C LEU A 274 9.90 15.09 21.74
N GLU A 275 10.50 15.64 20.69
CA GLU A 275 11.87 16.17 20.73
C GLU A 275 11.98 17.32 21.73
N ARG A 276 11.04 18.27 21.69
CA ARG A 276 10.95 19.38 22.64
C ARG A 276 10.87 18.87 24.09
N LEU A 277 9.96 17.93 24.35
CA LEU A 277 9.84 17.29 25.67
C LEU A 277 11.16 16.63 26.11
N ALA A 278 11.82 15.88 25.22
CA ALA A 278 13.07 15.22 25.54
C ALA A 278 14.19 16.20 25.86
N ARG A 279 14.28 17.34 25.17
CA ARG A 279 15.28 18.38 25.44
C ARG A 279 15.01 19.13 26.74
N GLU A 280 13.76 19.52 26.99
CA GLU A 280 13.39 20.34 28.14
C GLU A 280 13.39 19.54 29.45
N VAL A 281 12.91 18.28 29.42
CA VAL A 281 12.69 17.48 30.64
C VAL A 281 13.75 16.41 30.84
N TYR A 282 14.28 15.83 29.76
CA TYR A 282 15.28 14.76 29.79
C TYR A 282 16.66 15.22 29.29
N GLY A 283 16.89 16.53 29.14
CA GLY A 283 18.09 17.10 28.51
C GLY A 283 19.41 16.81 29.22
N SER A 284 19.38 16.44 30.49
CA SER A 284 20.54 16.00 31.27
C SER A 284 20.64 14.48 31.43
N ASP A 285 19.66 13.71 30.91
CA ASP A 285 19.60 12.26 31.09
C ASP A 285 20.60 11.55 30.14
N PRO A 286 21.44 10.63 30.63
CA PRO A 286 22.33 9.85 29.76
C PRO A 286 21.59 8.77 28.94
N ALA A 287 20.36 8.41 29.34
CA ALA A 287 19.43 7.51 28.66
C ALA A 287 20.01 6.14 28.25
N GLU A 288 20.98 5.63 29.02
CA GLU A 288 21.76 4.43 28.67
C GLU A 288 20.90 3.17 28.50
N ARG A 289 19.80 3.07 29.26
CA ARG A 289 18.84 1.94 29.19
C ARG A 289 17.84 2.05 28.04
N PHE A 290 17.86 3.17 27.32
CA PHE A 290 16.93 3.52 26.25
C PHE A 290 17.66 3.70 24.90
N THR A 291 18.83 3.07 24.77
CA THR A 291 19.61 3.06 23.53
C THR A 291 18.88 2.36 22.39
N LEU A 292 19.14 2.84 21.18
CA LEU A 292 18.57 2.31 19.94
C LEU A 292 19.03 0.87 19.68
N LYS A 293 18.18 0.07 19.05
CA LYS A 293 18.52 -1.31 18.63
C LYS A 293 19.31 -1.38 17.33
N VAL A 294 19.38 -0.29 16.57
CA VAL A 294 20.06 -0.21 15.29
C VAL A 294 20.80 1.12 15.18
N GLU A 295 21.87 1.14 14.39
CA GLU A 295 22.58 2.37 14.05
C GLU A 295 21.71 3.29 13.18
N HIS A 296 21.86 4.59 13.38
CA HIS A 296 21.11 5.60 12.65
C HIS A 296 21.92 6.89 12.52
N ALA A 297 21.58 7.71 11.52
CA ALA A 297 22.31 8.95 11.22
C ALA A 297 21.92 10.15 12.12
N TYR A 298 20.86 10.02 12.93
CA TYR A 298 20.41 11.06 13.86
C TYR A 298 21.21 10.99 15.16
N ASP A 299 21.20 12.07 15.95
CA ASP A 299 21.78 12.10 17.29
C ASP A 299 21.23 10.93 18.15
N PRO A 300 22.07 9.92 18.45
CA PRO A 300 21.62 8.73 19.16
C PRO A 300 21.17 9.04 20.59
N LEU A 301 21.77 10.05 21.23
CA LEU A 301 21.45 10.41 22.61
C LEU A 301 20.09 11.10 22.69
N LEU A 302 19.80 12.01 21.75
CA LEU A 302 18.49 12.63 21.64
C LEU A 302 17.40 11.59 21.41
N LEU A 303 17.61 10.65 20.47
CA LEU A 303 16.64 9.59 20.23
C LEU A 303 16.46 8.67 21.45
N ALA A 304 17.52 8.36 22.19
CA ALA A 304 17.42 7.61 23.44
C ALA A 304 16.58 8.36 24.50
N ARG A 305 16.76 9.68 24.63
CA ARG A 305 15.95 10.54 25.52
C ARG A 305 14.48 10.59 25.09
N MET A 306 14.21 10.73 23.79
CA MET A 306 12.85 10.65 23.25
C MET A 306 12.23 9.27 23.52
N GLN A 307 12.99 8.19 23.34
CA GLN A 307 12.56 6.82 23.61
C GLN A 307 12.23 6.60 25.08
N LYS A 308 13.02 7.18 25.99
CA LYS A 308 12.75 7.20 27.43
C LYS A 308 11.48 7.99 27.75
N ALA A 309 11.40 9.24 27.29
CA ALA A 309 10.24 10.11 27.52
C ALA A 309 8.93 9.43 27.10
N ILE A 310 8.87 8.90 25.87
CA ILE A 310 7.66 8.24 25.38
C ILE A 310 7.38 6.90 26.08
N ALA A 311 8.40 6.18 26.55
CA ALA A 311 8.20 4.96 27.34
C ALA A 311 7.55 5.26 28.70
N ILE A 312 8.00 6.32 29.39
CA ILE A 312 7.38 6.76 30.66
C ILE A 312 5.93 7.21 30.42
N MET A 313 5.68 7.99 29.37
CA MET A 313 4.32 8.38 28.97
C MET A 313 3.45 7.15 28.67
N GLN A 314 3.99 6.16 27.95
CA GLN A 314 3.26 4.91 27.67
C GLN A 314 2.85 4.20 28.95
N PHE A 315 3.76 4.02 29.92
CA PHE A 315 3.44 3.33 31.18
C PHE A 315 2.33 4.06 31.96
N LYS A 316 2.36 5.39 31.94
CA LYS A 316 1.31 6.23 32.55
C LYS A 316 -0.04 6.02 31.86
N LEU A 317 -0.06 6.11 30.53
CA LEU A 317 -1.27 5.98 29.71
C LEU A 317 -1.87 4.57 29.75
N GLU A 318 -1.04 3.53 29.74
CA GLU A 318 -1.48 2.14 29.94
C GLU A 318 -2.10 1.97 31.31
N GLY A 319 -1.49 2.53 32.36
CA GLY A 319 -2.07 2.46 33.71
C GLY A 319 -3.41 3.18 33.82
N GLN A 320 -3.55 4.35 33.20
CA GLN A 320 -4.85 5.05 33.10
C GLN A 320 -5.89 4.24 32.31
N LEU A 321 -5.48 3.55 31.25
CA LEU A 321 -6.39 2.72 30.45
C LEU A 321 -6.85 1.50 31.22
N ILE A 322 -5.93 0.78 31.88
CA ILE A 322 -6.24 -0.37 32.74
C ILE A 322 -7.19 0.05 33.88
N ALA A 323 -6.94 1.19 34.52
CA ALA A 323 -7.82 1.69 35.59
C ALA A 323 -9.24 2.03 35.10
N ARG A 324 -9.42 2.40 33.83
CA ARG A 324 -10.74 2.61 33.21
C ARG A 324 -11.45 1.32 32.80
N HIS A 325 -10.71 0.21 32.70
CA HIS A 325 -11.18 -1.09 32.24
C HIS A 325 -10.82 -2.22 33.21
N PRO A 326 -11.35 -2.19 34.45
CA PRO A 326 -11.05 -3.19 35.47
C PRO A 326 -11.48 -4.62 35.06
N GLU A 327 -12.41 -4.75 34.11
CA GLU A 327 -12.83 -6.03 33.56
C GLU A 327 -11.70 -6.81 32.86
N TRP A 328 -10.62 -6.14 32.46
CA TRP A 328 -9.46 -6.80 31.83
C TRP A 328 -8.57 -7.54 32.83
N LYS A 329 -8.66 -7.24 34.13
CA LYS A 329 -7.83 -7.86 35.19
C LYS A 329 -6.33 -7.72 34.94
N LEU A 330 -5.91 -6.55 34.44
CA LEU A 330 -4.53 -6.25 34.06
C LEU A 330 -3.78 -5.34 35.05
N GLU A 331 -4.36 -5.04 36.21
CA GLU A 331 -3.79 -4.14 37.22
C GLU A 331 -2.41 -4.61 37.71
N HIS A 332 -2.14 -5.91 37.69
CA HIS A 332 -0.83 -6.47 38.02
C HIS A 332 0.30 -5.98 37.08
N ARG A 333 -0.03 -5.51 35.87
CA ARG A 333 0.94 -4.94 34.91
C ARG A 333 1.37 -3.51 35.29
N ASN A 334 0.61 -2.84 36.16
CA ASN A 334 0.88 -1.46 36.56
C ASN A 334 1.97 -1.44 37.65
N LEU A 335 3.16 -0.93 37.32
CA LEU A 335 4.30 -0.96 38.25
C LEU A 335 4.75 0.41 38.79
N LEU A 336 4.34 1.53 38.18
CA LEU A 336 4.81 2.86 38.59
C LEU A 336 4.51 3.20 40.06
N HIS A 337 3.38 2.74 40.61
CA HIS A 337 3.04 2.96 42.03
C HIS A 337 3.86 2.10 43.00
N ARG A 338 4.63 1.12 42.51
CA ARG A 338 5.48 0.23 43.32
C ARG A 338 6.94 0.68 43.36
N ILE A 339 7.26 1.82 42.75
CA ILE A 339 8.61 2.37 42.72
C ILE A 339 8.86 3.20 43.98
N ASP A 340 9.91 2.85 44.73
CA ASP A 340 10.49 3.74 45.74
C ASP A 340 11.63 4.55 45.10
N LEU A 341 11.31 5.76 44.63
CA LEU A 341 12.26 6.63 43.94
C LEU A 341 13.45 7.04 44.82
N LYS A 342 13.29 7.09 46.15
CA LYS A 342 14.37 7.48 47.06
C LYS A 342 15.39 6.35 47.22
N LYS A 343 14.89 5.11 47.38
CA LYS A 343 15.75 3.92 47.48
C LYS A 343 16.27 3.45 46.13
N GLY A 344 15.58 3.81 45.03
CA GLY A 344 15.93 3.35 43.69
C GLY A 344 15.54 1.89 43.44
N VAL A 345 14.45 1.43 44.05
CA VAL A 345 13.96 0.05 43.94
C VAL A 345 12.51 0.00 43.44
N VAL A 346 12.11 -1.15 42.89
CA VAL A 346 10.73 -1.44 42.48
C VAL A 346 10.32 -2.83 42.97
N GLU A 347 9.08 -2.95 43.45
CA GLU A 347 8.50 -4.25 43.80
C GLU A 347 7.77 -4.85 42.58
N VAL A 348 8.13 -6.07 42.21
CA VAL A 348 7.50 -6.86 41.13
C VAL A 348 7.19 -8.25 41.67
N ASP A 349 5.92 -8.66 41.61
CA ASP A 349 5.44 -9.96 42.09
C ASP A 349 5.91 -10.32 43.51
N GLY A 350 5.88 -9.33 44.42
CA GLY A 350 6.27 -9.48 45.83
C GLY A 350 7.79 -9.53 46.07
N THR A 351 8.61 -9.34 45.03
CA THR A 351 10.07 -9.29 45.13
C THR A 351 10.57 -7.87 44.84
N THR A 352 11.47 -7.35 45.67
CA THR A 352 12.08 -6.03 45.50
C THR A 352 13.33 -6.13 44.64
N TYR A 353 13.41 -5.31 43.58
CA TYR A 353 14.54 -5.23 42.66
C TYR A 353 15.17 -3.84 42.66
N GLU A 354 16.49 -3.78 42.64
CA GLU A 354 17.25 -2.56 42.35
C GLU A 354 16.99 -2.11 40.90
N MET A 355 16.64 -0.84 40.70
CA MET A 355 16.38 -0.31 39.37
C MET A 355 17.69 0.02 38.63
N LEU A 356 17.73 -0.35 37.35
CA LEU A 356 18.86 -0.08 36.45
C LEU A 356 18.91 1.36 35.92
N ASP A 357 17.79 2.09 36.03
CA ASP A 357 17.65 3.51 35.73
C ASP A 357 16.89 4.14 36.90
N ARG A 358 17.35 5.31 37.36
CA ARG A 358 16.82 6.00 38.54
C ARG A 358 16.34 7.43 38.23
N ASN A 359 16.48 7.90 36.99
CA ASN A 359 16.08 9.25 36.62
C ASN A 359 14.69 9.26 35.98
N PHE A 360 13.68 9.66 36.74
CA PHE A 360 12.29 9.73 36.28
C PHE A 360 11.69 11.11 36.60
N PRO A 361 12.09 12.17 35.87
CA PRO A 361 11.78 13.56 36.23
C PRO A 361 10.28 13.90 36.21
N THR A 362 9.44 13.05 35.61
CA THR A 362 8.00 13.30 35.46
C THR A 362 7.11 12.40 36.33
N ILE A 363 7.65 11.43 37.08
CA ILE A 363 6.84 10.56 37.93
C ILE A 363 6.61 11.24 39.29
N ASP A 364 5.35 11.57 39.58
CA ASP A 364 4.93 11.99 40.93
C ASP A 364 4.58 10.76 41.78
N PRO A 365 5.27 10.50 42.91
CA PRO A 365 4.96 9.39 43.81
C PRO A 365 3.51 9.33 44.29
N LYS A 366 2.84 10.50 44.41
CA LYS A 366 1.44 10.56 44.87
C LYS A 366 0.46 10.22 43.76
N LYS A 367 0.84 10.48 42.51
CA LYS A 367 0.01 10.27 41.32
C LYS A 367 0.86 9.71 40.17
N PRO A 368 1.36 8.47 40.31
CA PRO A 368 2.42 7.95 39.45
C PRO A 368 2.01 7.76 37.98
N TYR A 369 0.71 7.67 37.71
CA TYR A 369 0.15 7.51 36.36
C TYR A 369 -0.32 8.82 35.73
N GLU A 370 -0.25 9.97 36.41
CA GLU A 370 -0.66 11.26 35.82
C GLU A 370 0.44 11.77 34.88
N LEU A 371 0.06 12.20 33.67
CA LEU A 371 0.99 12.88 32.76
C LEU A 371 1.35 14.24 33.36
N SER A 372 2.63 14.61 33.32
CA SER A 372 3.05 15.96 33.68
C SER A 372 2.45 16.98 32.69
N PRO A 373 2.35 18.28 33.03
CA PRO A 373 1.85 19.29 32.10
C PRO A 373 2.60 19.33 30.76
N ALA A 374 3.90 19.06 30.76
CA ALA A 374 4.71 18.97 29.54
C ALA A 374 4.40 17.71 28.73
N GLU A 375 4.26 16.55 29.38
CA GLU A 375 3.88 15.29 28.71
C GLU A 375 2.46 15.37 28.13
N ALA A 376 1.51 15.95 28.86
CA ALA A 376 0.13 16.13 28.41
C ALA A 376 0.05 17.02 27.16
N ARG A 377 0.81 18.12 27.14
CA ARG A 377 0.92 18.99 25.96
C ARG A 377 1.51 18.25 24.76
N ALA A 378 2.63 17.55 24.96
CA ALA A 378 3.26 16.78 23.89
C ALA A 378 2.32 15.69 23.34
N MET A 379 1.59 14.96 24.19
CA MET A 379 0.64 13.95 23.75
C MET A 379 -0.54 14.55 22.99
N ALA A 380 -1.06 15.71 23.41
CA ALA A 380 -2.13 16.39 22.70
C ALA A 380 -1.70 16.78 21.27
N ASP A 381 -0.52 17.40 21.13
CA ASP A 381 0.05 17.76 19.82
C ASP A 381 0.27 16.50 18.94
N LEU A 382 0.83 15.42 19.51
CA LEU A 382 1.05 14.15 18.81
C LEU A 382 -0.27 13.52 18.35
N ARG A 383 -1.30 13.53 19.20
CA ARG A 383 -2.63 13.01 18.86
C ARG A 383 -3.25 13.77 17.70
N GLU A 384 -3.11 15.09 17.65
CA GLU A 384 -3.56 15.88 16.51
C GLU A 384 -2.82 15.48 15.23
N LEU A 385 -1.50 15.28 15.28
CA LEU A 385 -0.71 14.83 14.13
C LEU A 385 -1.12 13.45 13.62
N PHE A 386 -1.34 12.48 14.51
CA PHE A 386 -1.79 11.13 14.12
C PHE A 386 -3.20 11.15 13.52
N THR A 387 -4.14 11.81 14.20
CA THR A 387 -5.54 11.87 13.74
C THR A 387 -5.73 12.74 12.50
N GLY A 388 -4.84 13.72 12.27
CA GLY A 388 -4.80 14.57 11.09
C GLY A 388 -4.07 13.98 9.89
N SER A 389 -3.38 12.83 10.03
CA SER A 389 -2.64 12.23 8.92
C SER A 389 -3.56 11.55 7.90
N THR A 390 -3.85 12.25 6.81
CA THR A 390 -4.66 11.73 5.69
C THR A 390 -4.13 10.41 5.13
N ARG A 391 -2.80 10.28 4.98
CA ARG A 391 -2.20 9.07 4.40
C ARG A 391 -2.29 7.88 5.35
N LEU A 392 -2.06 8.08 6.65
CA LEU A 392 -2.24 7.04 7.65
C LEU A 392 -3.69 6.55 7.69
N TRP A 393 -4.65 7.48 7.65
CA TRP A 393 -6.08 7.16 7.55
C TRP A 393 -6.43 6.32 6.31
N GLN A 394 -5.95 6.72 5.14
CA GLN A 394 -6.18 5.95 3.90
C GLN A 394 -5.65 4.52 4.02
N HIS A 395 -4.43 4.36 4.56
CA HIS A 395 -3.81 3.06 4.74
C HIS A 395 -4.58 2.21 5.76
N MET A 396 -4.89 2.74 6.95
CA MET A 396 -5.60 1.98 7.98
C MET A 396 -7.04 1.66 7.59
N GLN A 397 -7.72 2.53 6.85
CA GLN A 397 -9.04 2.20 6.28
C GLN A 397 -8.95 1.08 5.25
N TRP A 398 -7.91 1.07 4.42
CA TRP A 398 -7.69 -0.02 3.47
C TRP A 398 -7.40 -1.33 4.20
N VAL A 399 -6.54 -1.32 5.23
CA VAL A 399 -6.25 -2.48 6.10
C VAL A 399 -7.53 -2.99 6.75
N ALA A 400 -8.35 -2.08 7.30
CA ALA A 400 -9.60 -2.43 7.97
C ALA A 400 -10.62 -3.10 7.04
N ARG A 401 -10.64 -2.73 5.75
CA ARG A 401 -11.57 -3.27 4.75
C ARG A 401 -11.13 -4.62 4.17
N ARG A 402 -9.88 -5.02 4.39
CA ARG A 402 -9.27 -6.23 3.81
C ARG A 402 -9.11 -7.38 4.80
N ASP A 403 -9.70 -7.25 5.98
CA ASP A 403 -9.77 -8.32 6.96
C ASP A 403 -10.43 -9.59 6.39
N VAL A 404 -9.83 -10.74 6.68
CA VAL A 404 -10.34 -12.07 6.30
C VAL A 404 -11.63 -12.43 7.03
N GLU A 405 -11.82 -11.92 8.26
CA GLU A 405 -13.00 -12.20 9.08
C GLU A 405 -14.16 -11.23 8.80
N ALA A 406 -13.87 -10.04 8.28
CA ALA A 406 -14.91 -9.11 7.85
C ALA A 406 -15.74 -9.71 6.70
N PRO A 407 -17.09 -9.66 6.76
CA PRO A 407 -17.92 -10.11 5.67
C PRO A 407 -17.56 -9.33 4.41
N ARG A 408 -16.93 -10.00 3.44
CA ARG A 408 -16.50 -9.40 2.17
C ARG A 408 -17.74 -8.76 1.52
N ARG A 409 -17.91 -7.44 1.65
CA ARG A 409 -18.79 -6.69 0.75
C ARG A 409 -18.16 -6.82 -0.63
N ARG A 410 -18.66 -7.76 -1.43
CA ARG A 410 -18.21 -8.05 -2.81
C ARG A 410 -18.50 -6.85 -3.72
N ALA A 411 -17.84 -5.73 -3.50
CA ALA A 411 -17.91 -4.54 -4.35
C ALA A 411 -16.86 -4.55 -5.47
N ASP A 412 -15.97 -5.55 -5.52
CA ASP A 412 -14.85 -5.62 -6.48
C ASP A 412 -15.11 -6.55 -7.69
N PHE A 413 -16.36 -6.96 -7.95
CA PHE A 413 -16.70 -7.41 -9.30
C PHE A 413 -16.75 -6.19 -10.22
N PRO A 414 -16.11 -6.20 -11.41
CA PRO A 414 -16.25 -5.10 -12.34
C PRO A 414 -17.73 -4.90 -12.61
N ARG A 415 -18.24 -3.70 -12.28
CA ARG A 415 -19.61 -3.31 -12.64
C ARG A 415 -19.78 -3.61 -14.12
N VAL A 416 -20.66 -4.54 -14.45
CA VAL A 416 -21.21 -4.63 -15.81
C VAL A 416 -21.92 -3.30 -16.00
N ARG A 417 -21.31 -2.36 -16.74
CA ARG A 417 -22.00 -1.16 -17.17
C ARG A 417 -23.11 -1.62 -18.10
N THR A 418 -24.33 -1.70 -17.59
CA THR A 418 -25.53 -1.80 -18.40
C THR A 418 -25.56 -0.59 -19.33
N ARG A 419 -25.57 -0.83 -20.65
CA ARG A 419 -25.84 0.22 -21.64
C ARG A 419 -27.20 0.85 -21.30
N GLY A 420 -27.17 2.06 -20.72
CA GLY A 420 -28.40 2.72 -20.29
C GLY A 420 -28.24 4.03 -19.55
N GLU A 421 -27.09 4.69 -19.59
CA GLU A 421 -27.01 6.10 -19.19
C GLU A 421 -27.15 6.94 -20.46
N ARG A 422 -28.40 7.30 -20.78
CA ARG A 422 -28.70 8.35 -21.75
C ARG A 422 -28.07 9.64 -21.23
N ARG A 423 -27.24 10.26 -22.08
CA ARG A 423 -26.85 11.66 -21.90
C ARG A 423 -28.11 12.50 -22.07
N ASP A 424 -28.55 13.16 -21.00
CA ASP A 424 -29.44 14.30 -21.11
C ASP A 424 -28.65 15.47 -21.69
N THR A 425 -28.75 15.64 -23.00
CA THR A 425 -28.50 16.91 -23.67
C THR A 425 -29.83 17.61 -23.85
N THR A 426 -30.15 18.56 -22.98
CA THR A 426 -31.21 19.55 -23.19
C THR A 426 -30.60 20.95 -23.22
N THR A 427 -30.43 21.43 -24.46
CA THR A 427 -30.93 22.70 -24.98
C THR A 427 -30.89 23.94 -24.07
N ALA A 428 -30.03 24.91 -24.43
CA ALA A 428 -30.27 26.33 -24.17
C ALA A 428 -29.85 27.16 -25.39
N GLN A 429 -30.76 27.31 -26.35
CA GLN A 429 -30.75 28.44 -27.28
C GLN A 429 -31.21 29.70 -26.53
N ARG A 430 -30.36 30.72 -26.49
CA ARG A 430 -30.81 32.13 -26.48
C ARG A 430 -29.86 32.96 -27.33
N GLY A 431 -30.26 33.19 -28.57
CA GLY A 431 -29.77 34.32 -29.35
C GLY A 431 -30.40 35.61 -28.86
N ARG A 432 -29.59 36.67 -28.74
CA ARG A 432 -30.04 38.06 -28.80
C ARG A 432 -29.00 38.91 -29.54
N THR A 433 -29.42 39.31 -30.75
CA THR A 433 -29.29 40.64 -31.37
C THR A 433 -27.89 41.27 -31.53
N ARG A 434 -27.40 41.28 -32.77
CA ARG A 434 -26.47 42.29 -33.31
C ARG A 434 -27.20 43.14 -34.36
N CYS A 435 -27.26 44.45 -34.11
CA CYS A 435 -27.58 45.56 -35.03
C CYS A 435 -27.03 46.81 -34.31
N GLY A 436 -26.24 47.73 -34.85
CA GLY A 436 -25.60 47.92 -36.15
C GLY A 436 -24.69 49.17 -36.11
N ARG A 437 -24.19 49.57 -37.29
CA ARG A 437 -23.70 50.92 -37.69
C ARG A 437 -22.36 51.48 -37.16
N SER A 438 -21.34 51.39 -38.04
CA SER A 438 -20.62 52.45 -38.77
C SER A 438 -20.30 53.84 -38.15
N ARG A 439 -19.04 54.27 -38.41
CA ARG A 439 -18.45 55.64 -38.53
C ARG A 439 -18.27 56.40 -37.20
N ASP A 440 -17.27 57.26 -36.98
CA ASP A 440 -16.10 57.75 -37.70
C ASP A 440 -15.20 58.46 -36.64
N ASP A 441 -14.00 58.84 -37.06
CA ASP A 441 -13.29 60.09 -36.72
C ASP A 441 -12.21 60.22 -35.61
N GLY A 442 -11.11 60.86 -36.07
CA GLY A 442 -10.16 61.71 -35.31
C GLY A 442 -8.85 61.04 -34.85
N ARG A 443 -7.73 61.11 -35.59
CA ARG A 443 -6.64 62.16 -35.52
C ARG A 443 -6.01 62.30 -34.10
N VAL A 444 -4.70 62.41 -33.84
CA VAL A 444 -3.50 62.79 -34.61
C VAL A 444 -2.23 62.71 -33.71
N ARG A 445 -1.07 62.34 -34.30
CA ARG A 445 0.36 62.71 -34.01
C ARG A 445 1.03 62.42 -32.65
N ARG A 446 2.13 61.65 -32.65
CA ARG A 446 3.59 62.00 -32.70
C ARG A 446 4.16 62.50 -31.37
N ASP A 447 5.16 61.80 -30.81
CA ASP A 447 6.57 62.26 -30.79
C ASP A 447 7.51 61.23 -30.11
N HIS A 448 8.79 61.37 -30.44
CA HIS A 448 9.94 60.47 -30.29
C HIS A 448 10.63 60.53 -28.90
N PRO A 449 11.67 59.69 -28.62
CA PRO A 449 12.14 59.28 -27.28
C PRO A 449 13.27 60.18 -26.72
N PRO A 450 13.87 59.83 -25.57
CA PRO A 450 15.19 59.18 -25.65
C PRO A 450 15.55 58.15 -24.57
N SER A 451 16.63 57.42 -24.91
CA SER A 451 17.55 56.54 -24.19
C SER A 451 18.00 56.96 -22.77
N PHE A 452 18.39 55.99 -21.93
CA PHE A 452 19.75 55.89 -21.31
C PHE A 452 19.91 54.59 -20.46
N SER A 453 20.77 53.68 -20.93
CA SER A 453 21.92 53.02 -20.24
C SER A 453 21.81 52.66 -18.74
N ARG A 454 21.90 51.38 -18.34
CA ARG A 454 23.08 50.52 -18.08
C ARG A 454 23.58 50.51 -16.61
N ARG A 455 23.75 49.27 -16.10
CA ARG A 455 24.58 48.77 -14.98
C ARG A 455 23.98 48.80 -13.57
N GLY A 456 24.16 47.64 -12.91
CA GLY A 456 23.70 47.23 -11.60
C GLY A 456 23.55 45.71 -11.63
#